data_AF-A0A9X3YLB9-F1
#
_entry.id   AF-A0A9X3YLB9-F1
#
_cell.length_a   1.000
_cell.length_b   1.000
_cell.length_c   1.000
_cell.angle_alpha   90.00
_cell.angle_beta   90.00
_cell.angle_gamma   90.00
#
_symmetry.space_group_name_H-M   'P 1'
#
loop_
_entity.id
_entity.type
_entity.pdbx_description
1 polymer ?
#
loop_
_entity_poly.entity_id
_entity_poly.type
_entity_poly.pdbx_seq_one_letter_code
_entity_poly.pdbx_strand_id
1 'polypeptide(L)'
;MSKIKSPEIKKRLSLMRDCRNAYGESPHGARKAIPKRQATRRRQERRIAAVLLSQVSGVAVADNLNAIENDVKAGMRAKRLNGFRKLPDMPLGEVVRRNLAWRKARRAFNA
;
A
#
# COMPACT_ATOMS: atom_id res chain seq x y z
N MET A 1 -32.94 5.56 -20.68
CA MET A 1 -33.18 4.17 -20.20
C MET A 1 -31.89 3.36 -20.19
N SER A 2 -31.66 2.45 -19.23
CA SER A 2 -30.45 1.60 -19.24
C SER A 2 -30.42 0.67 -20.46
N LYS A 3 -29.26 0.57 -21.13
CA LYS A 3 -29.04 -0.32 -22.29
C LYS A 3 -29.21 -1.80 -21.92
N ILE A 4 -28.80 -2.18 -20.71
CA ILE A 4 -29.02 -3.52 -20.17
C ILE A 4 -30.38 -3.53 -19.48
N LYS A 5 -31.28 -4.40 -19.97
CA LYS A 5 -32.65 -4.57 -19.46
C LYS A 5 -32.80 -5.73 -18.49
N SER A 6 -32.00 -6.79 -18.67
CA SER A 6 -32.00 -7.93 -17.75
C SER A 6 -31.39 -7.54 -16.38
N PRO A 7 -32.13 -7.72 -15.27
CA PRO A 7 -31.61 -7.49 -13.92
C PRO A 7 -30.39 -8.36 -13.60
N GLU A 8 -30.37 -9.61 -14.07
CA GLU A 8 -29.28 -10.56 -13.83
C GLU A 8 -27.98 -10.09 -14.48
N ILE A 9 -28.06 -9.69 -15.76
CA ILE A 9 -26.91 -9.15 -16.50
C ILE A 9 -26.42 -7.86 -15.84
N LYS A 10 -27.34 -7.00 -15.41
CA LYS A 10 -27.01 -5.76 -14.69
C LYS A 10 -26.28 -6.07 -13.38
N LYS A 11 -26.73 -7.08 -12.63
CA LYS A 11 -26.08 -7.51 -11.38
C LYS A 11 -24.69 -8.07 -11.63
N ARG A 12 -24.53 -8.94 -12.64
CA ARG A 12 -23.23 -9.51 -13.03
C ARG A 12 -22.23 -8.42 -13.43
N LEU A 13 -22.65 -7.48 -14.26
CA LEU A 13 -21.80 -6.36 -14.67
C LEU A 13 -21.45 -5.44 -13.51
N SER A 14 -22.39 -5.18 -12.61
CA SER A 14 -22.10 -4.42 -11.37
C SER A 14 -21.04 -5.14 -10.53
N LEU A 15 -21.17 -6.44 -10.31
CA LEU A 15 -20.19 -7.20 -9.52
C LEU A 15 -18.78 -7.20 -10.16
N MET A 16 -18.70 -7.16 -11.50
CA MET A 16 -17.43 -7.16 -12.23
C MET A 16 -16.81 -5.76 -12.38
N ARG A 17 -17.63 -4.71 -12.54
CA ARG A 17 -17.16 -3.38 -12.94
C ARG A 17 -17.27 -2.30 -11.86
N ASP A 18 -18.13 -2.47 -10.86
CA ASP A 18 -18.20 -1.53 -9.73
C ASP A 18 -16.96 -1.75 -8.85
N CYS A 19 -15.98 -0.86 -8.94
CA CYS A 19 -14.75 -0.92 -8.15
C CYS A 19 -14.94 -0.19 -6.81
N ARG A 20 -14.54 -0.84 -5.73
CA ARG A 20 -14.61 -0.31 -4.37
C ARG A 20 -13.22 -0.12 -3.78
N ASN A 21 -13.11 0.90 -2.93
CA ASN A 21 -11.90 1.19 -2.19
C ASN A 21 -11.49 -0.01 -1.31
N ALA A 22 -10.31 -0.58 -1.58
CA ALA A 22 -9.78 -1.75 -0.90
C ALA A 22 -8.99 -1.44 0.39
N TYR A 23 -8.72 -0.15 0.69
CA TYR A 23 -7.85 0.26 1.80
C TYR A 23 -8.38 -0.01 3.20
N GLY A 24 -9.62 -0.45 3.34
CA GLY A 24 -10.25 -0.65 4.65
C GLY A 24 -10.53 0.64 5.42
N GLU A 25 -10.28 1.81 4.81
CA GLU A 25 -10.61 3.12 5.35
C GLU A 25 -11.82 3.70 4.59
N SER A 26 -12.58 4.57 5.25
CA SER A 26 -13.62 5.34 4.57
C SER A 26 -13.00 6.19 3.44
N PRO A 27 -13.75 6.55 2.39
CA PRO A 27 -13.25 7.40 1.30
C PRO A 27 -12.61 8.70 1.81
N HIS A 28 -13.15 9.29 2.89
CA HIS A 28 -12.60 10.49 3.53
C HIS A 28 -11.34 10.20 4.36
N GLY A 29 -11.27 9.04 5.01
CA GLY A 29 -10.08 8.57 5.73
C GLY A 29 -8.89 8.38 4.79
N ALA A 30 -9.12 7.69 3.66
CA ALA A 30 -8.11 7.42 2.66
C ALA A 30 -7.45 8.70 2.11
N ARG A 31 -8.24 9.77 1.91
CA ARG A 31 -7.73 11.08 1.47
C ARG A 31 -6.66 11.66 2.41
N LYS A 32 -6.76 11.40 3.72
CA LYS A 32 -5.80 11.89 4.72
C LYS A 32 -4.68 10.89 4.99
N ALA A 33 -5.00 9.60 5.05
CA ALA A 33 -4.05 8.56 5.40
C ALA A 33 -3.04 8.29 4.28
N ILE A 34 -3.45 8.29 3.01
CA ILE A 34 -2.54 8.01 1.88
C ILE A 34 -1.39 9.05 1.85
N PRO A 35 -1.65 10.37 1.84
CA PRO A 35 -0.57 11.35 1.91
C PRO A 35 0.29 11.21 3.17
N LYS A 36 -0.33 10.96 4.33
CA LYS A 36 0.40 10.77 5.60
C LYS A 36 1.36 9.59 5.53
N ARG A 37 0.89 8.42 5.06
CA ARG A 37 1.70 7.20 4.95
C ARG A 37 2.83 7.37 3.92
N GLN A 38 2.56 8.04 2.80
CA GLN A 38 3.61 8.39 1.83
C GLN A 38 4.66 9.33 2.43
N ALA A 39 4.25 10.35 3.16
CA ALA A 39 5.16 11.28 3.83
C ALA A 39 6.02 10.57 4.88
N THR A 40 5.42 9.70 5.70
CA THR A 40 6.16 8.88 6.68
C THR A 40 7.18 7.98 5.99
N ARG A 41 6.81 7.32 4.87
CA ARG A 41 7.75 6.48 4.10
C ARG A 41 8.97 7.28 3.63
N ARG A 42 8.76 8.45 3.02
CA ARG A 42 9.85 9.32 2.55
C ARG A 42 10.73 9.82 3.71
N ARG A 43 10.14 10.11 4.87
CA ARG A 43 10.91 10.49 6.07
C ARG A 43 11.80 9.34 6.56
N GLN A 44 11.29 8.10 6.53
CA GLN A 44 12.08 6.92 6.90
C GLN A 44 13.24 6.66 5.91
N GLU A 45 12.98 6.80 4.61
CA GLU A 45 14.03 6.73 3.57
C GLU A 45 15.14 7.75 3.84
N ARG A 46 14.77 9.03 4.07
CA ARG A 46 15.75 10.08 4.40
C ARG A 46 16.48 9.85 5.71
N ARG A 47 15.80 9.34 6.74
CA ARG A 47 16.44 9.05 8.03
C ARG A 47 17.54 8.00 7.87
N ILE A 48 17.29 6.95 7.11
CA ILE A 48 18.31 5.92 6.85
C ILE A 48 19.48 6.50 6.07
N ALA A 49 19.20 7.29 5.02
CA ALA A 49 20.25 7.95 4.27
C ALA A 49 21.11 8.84 5.17
N ALA A 50 20.49 9.66 6.04
CA ALA A 50 21.21 10.54 6.95
C ALA A 50 22.08 9.77 7.97
N VAL A 51 21.55 8.68 8.54
CA VAL A 51 22.32 7.84 9.48
C VAL A 51 23.54 7.22 8.80
N LEU A 52 23.38 6.68 7.59
CA LEU A 52 24.50 6.07 6.87
C LEU A 52 25.51 7.11 6.39
N LEU A 53 25.04 8.26 5.89
CA LEU A 53 25.91 9.37 5.48
C LEU A 53 26.66 10.00 6.65
N SER A 54 26.11 9.98 7.88
CA SER A 54 26.83 10.47 9.06
C SER A 54 28.05 9.64 9.43
N GLN A 55 28.21 8.44 8.87
CA GLN A 55 29.41 7.61 9.02
C GLN A 55 30.57 8.11 8.14
N VAL A 56 30.30 9.01 7.19
CA VAL A 56 31.34 9.66 6.39
C VAL A 56 32.01 10.73 7.26
N SER A 57 33.15 10.40 7.85
CA SER A 57 33.98 11.34 8.61
C SER A 57 35.40 11.42 8.06
N GLY A 58 35.98 12.62 8.02
CA GLY A 58 37.41 12.84 7.75
C GLY A 58 37.85 12.56 6.30
N VAL A 59 39.15 12.25 6.12
CA VAL A 59 39.72 11.84 4.83
C VAL A 59 39.36 10.37 4.59
N ALA A 60 38.15 10.13 4.09
CA ALA A 60 37.72 8.79 3.74
C ALA A 60 38.43 8.32 2.46
N VAL A 61 39.02 7.13 2.52
CA VAL A 61 39.57 6.42 1.35
C VAL A 61 38.43 6.17 0.34
N ALA A 62 38.71 6.32 -0.95
CA ALA A 62 37.69 6.22 -2.01
C ALA A 62 36.82 4.94 -1.94
N ASP A 63 37.41 3.80 -1.56
CA ASP A 63 36.69 2.54 -1.41
C ASP A 63 35.65 2.57 -0.28
N ASN A 64 35.94 3.27 0.83
CA ASN A 64 34.99 3.45 1.93
C ASN A 64 33.80 4.31 1.50
N LEU A 65 34.02 5.32 0.65
CA LEU A 65 32.95 6.16 0.13
C LEU A 65 32.00 5.38 -0.79
N ASN A 66 32.56 4.53 -1.66
CA ASN A 66 31.77 3.67 -2.55
C ASN A 66 30.92 2.66 -1.76
N ALA A 67 31.48 2.05 -0.71
CA ALA A 67 30.75 1.15 0.17
C ALA A 67 29.57 1.85 0.87
N ILE A 68 29.82 3.03 1.44
CA ILE A 68 28.78 3.82 2.11
C ILE A 68 27.68 4.25 1.12
N GLU A 69 28.03 4.67 -0.09
CA GLU A 69 27.04 5.01 -1.12
C GLU A 69 26.14 3.81 -1.45
N ASN A 70 26.73 2.62 -1.62
CA ASN A 70 26.00 1.40 -1.87
C ASN A 70 25.06 1.05 -0.71
N ASP A 71 25.51 1.19 0.53
CA ASP A 71 24.70 0.96 1.72
C ASP A 71 23.54 1.94 1.82
N VAL A 72 23.77 3.23 1.53
CA VAL A 72 22.72 4.25 1.47
C VAL A 72 21.66 3.86 0.43
N LYS A 73 22.08 3.51 -0.78
CA LYS A 73 21.17 3.09 -1.86
C LYS A 73 20.38 1.84 -1.47
N ALA A 74 21.04 0.83 -0.91
CA ALA A 74 20.44 -0.42 -0.48
C ALA A 74 19.44 -0.20 0.67
N GLY A 75 19.83 0.56 1.70
CA GLY A 75 19.00 0.88 2.85
C GLY A 75 17.74 1.68 2.48
N MET A 76 17.88 2.70 1.64
CA MET A 76 16.73 3.44 1.10
C MET A 76 15.82 2.52 0.28
N ARG A 77 16.39 1.68 -0.60
CA ARG A 77 15.62 0.73 -1.42
C ARG A 77 14.84 -0.25 -0.55
N ALA A 78 15.45 -0.79 0.50
CA ALA A 78 14.80 -1.70 1.44
C ALA A 78 13.59 -1.04 2.12
N LYS A 79 13.74 0.20 2.62
CA LYS A 79 12.61 0.94 3.22
C LYS A 79 11.52 1.28 2.22
N ARG A 80 11.89 1.60 0.98
CA ARG A 80 10.93 1.84 -0.10
C ARG A 80 10.11 0.59 -0.43
N LEU A 81 10.78 -0.56 -0.58
CA LEU A 81 10.13 -1.82 -0.95
C LEU A 81 9.21 -2.34 0.16
N ASN A 82 9.64 -2.21 1.42
CA ASN A 82 8.87 -2.67 2.58
C ASN A 82 7.89 -1.62 3.12
N GLY A 83 7.87 -0.42 2.52
CA GLY A 83 7.04 0.69 2.94
C GLY A 83 5.61 0.63 2.41
N PHE A 84 4.85 1.68 2.73
CA PHE A 84 3.47 1.84 2.25
C PHE A 84 3.39 1.76 0.72
N ARG A 85 2.49 0.90 0.22
CA ARG A 85 2.17 0.74 -1.20
C ARG A 85 0.72 1.08 -1.47
N LYS A 86 0.49 1.70 -2.63
CA LYS A 86 -0.87 1.97 -3.06
C LYS A 86 -1.49 0.65 -3.59
N LEU A 87 -2.48 0.06 -2.92
CA LEU A 87 -3.36 -0.96 -3.48
C LEU A 87 -4.33 -0.35 -4.51
N PRO A 88 -4.65 -1.08 -5.59
CA PRO A 88 -5.71 -0.72 -6.53
C PRO A 88 -7.10 -0.93 -5.90
N ASP A 89 -8.11 -0.32 -6.51
CA ASP A 89 -9.51 -0.63 -6.15
C ASP A 89 -9.86 -2.06 -6.55
N MET A 90 -10.81 -2.65 -5.82
CA MET A 90 -11.19 -4.05 -5.95
C MET A 90 -12.61 -4.17 -6.50
N PRO A 91 -12.91 -5.10 -7.43
CA PRO A 91 -14.26 -5.27 -7.95
C PRO A 91 -15.23 -5.67 -6.83
N LEU A 92 -16.47 -5.18 -6.91
CA LEU A 92 -17.49 -5.36 -5.88
C LEU A 92 -17.72 -6.84 -5.57
N GLY A 93 -17.67 -7.73 -6.57
CA GLY A 93 -17.79 -9.17 -6.36
C GLY A 93 -16.70 -9.76 -5.45
N GLU A 94 -15.45 -9.29 -5.56
CA GLU A 94 -14.37 -9.70 -4.66
C GLU A 94 -14.56 -9.18 -3.24
N VAL A 95 -14.96 -7.92 -3.10
CA VAL A 95 -15.27 -7.33 -1.79
C VAL A 95 -16.40 -8.09 -1.09
N VAL A 96 -17.46 -8.43 -1.82
CA VAL A 96 -18.57 -9.22 -1.29
C VAL A 96 -18.10 -10.61 -0.85
N ARG A 97 -17.32 -11.32 -1.69
CA ARG A 97 -16.74 -12.63 -1.33
C ARG A 97 -15.90 -12.54 -0.07
N ARG A 98 -15.01 -11.54 0.02
CA ARG A 98 -14.19 -11.29 1.22
C ARG A 98 -15.07 -11.08 2.44
N ASN A 99 -16.04 -10.17 2.38
CA ASN A 99 -16.92 -9.88 3.52
C ASN A 99 -17.72 -11.10 3.99
N LEU A 100 -18.17 -11.95 3.05
CA LEU A 100 -18.85 -13.20 3.40
C LEU A 100 -17.91 -14.18 4.12
N ALA A 101 -16.67 -14.35 3.65
CA ALA A 101 -15.68 -15.19 4.31
C ALA A 101 -15.38 -14.70 5.74
N TRP A 102 -15.22 -13.39 5.92
CA TRP A 102 -14.99 -12.78 7.23
C TRP A 102 -16.18 -12.99 8.18
N ARG A 103 -17.41 -12.86 7.69
CA ARG A 103 -18.63 -13.14 8.48
C ARG A 103 -18.70 -14.60 8.92
N LYS A 104 -18.37 -15.54 8.02
CA LYS A 104 -18.31 -16.97 8.34
C LYS A 104 -17.27 -17.26 9.43
N ALA A 105 -16.05 -16.77 9.25
CA ALA A 105 -14.97 -16.93 10.23
C ALA A 105 -15.34 -16.35 11.61
N ARG A 106 -15.93 -15.14 11.63
CA ARG A 106 -16.38 -14.50 12.87
C ARG A 106 -17.48 -15.29 13.57
N ARG A 107 -18.43 -15.86 12.83
CA ARG A 107 -19.48 -16.71 13.39
C ARG A 107 -18.90 -17.98 13.99
N ALA A 108 -17.97 -18.63 13.29
CA ALA A 108 -17.31 -19.85 13.78
C ALA A 108 -16.46 -19.60 15.03
N PHE A 109 -15.83 -18.41 15.14
CA PHE A 109 -15.08 -18.03 16.35
C PHE A 109 -15.98 -17.75 17.57
N ASN A 110 -17.22 -17.31 17.34
CA ASN A 110 -18.18 -16.94 18.38
C ASN A 110 -19.13 -18.09 18.78
N ALA A 111 -19.02 -19.25 18.15
CA ALA A 111 -19.82 -20.44 18.41
C ALA A 111 -19.02 -21.42 19.28
#